data_AF-A0A8H5CPJ8-F1
#
_entry.id   AF-A0A8H5CPJ8-F1
#
_cell.length_a   1.000
_cell.length_b   1.000
_cell.length_c   1.000
_cell.angle_alpha   90.00
_cell.angle_beta   90.00
_cell.angle_gamma   90.00
#
_symmetry.space_group_name_H-M   'P 1'
#
loop_
_entity.id
_entity.type
_entity.pdbx_description
1 polymer ?
#
loop_
_entity_poly.entity_id
_entity_poly.type
_entity_poly.pdbx_seq_one_letter_code
_entity_poly.pdbx_strand_id
1 'polypeptide(L)'
;MTTEQIIHALAEQVANLTAAVSGRAAAKSSMNKPDLFKGQSSTEARRFLAQFLAWASEQPDLKNDQGKTIKSALGFLTDKAADWATPYLNEYNSGRVPFGGLWQSFVAAFKLRFESVDPEMEARAAMETIHQGKGQSAAEYSQHFKDVGGRTGLSDADLLGRFQSSLLPEIRRNPATPHPCSVVSDLFVTVSFWLAQCHCHCALSGSCILATFPFG
;
A
#
# COMPACT_ATOMS: atom_id res chain seq x y z
N MET A 1 4.37 50.89 40.22
CA MET A 1 4.10 50.27 38.91
C MET A 1 3.01 51.07 38.24
N THR A 2 3.31 51.75 37.14
CA THR A 2 2.36 52.66 36.46
C THR A 2 1.50 51.88 35.46
N THR A 3 0.32 52.41 35.12
CA THR A 3 -0.60 51.81 34.14
C THR A 3 0.06 51.51 32.79
N GLU A 4 0.98 52.38 32.36
CA GLU A 4 1.83 52.20 31.18
C GLU A 4 2.65 50.90 31.23
N GLN A 5 3.24 50.57 32.38
CA GLN A 5 4.05 49.36 32.54
C GLN A 5 3.21 48.07 32.45
N ILE A 6 1.95 48.14 32.86
CA ILE A 6 1.04 46.99 32.80
C ILE A 6 0.59 46.74 31.35
N ILE A 7 0.32 47.80 30.58
CA ILE A 7 -0.06 47.69 29.16
C ILE A 7 1.09 47.10 28.34
N HIS A 8 2.32 47.54 28.57
CA HIS A 8 3.50 46.99 27.90
C HIS A 8 3.72 45.50 28.22
N ALA A 9 3.62 45.12 29.51
CA ALA A 9 3.77 43.72 29.92
C ALA A 9 2.68 42.81 29.33
N LEU A 10 1.44 43.30 29.22
CA LEU A 10 0.34 42.55 28.62
C LEU A 10 0.52 42.40 27.10
N ALA A 11 0.96 43.45 26.41
CA ALA A 11 1.24 43.41 24.97
C ALA A 11 2.34 42.39 24.64
N GLU A 12 3.38 42.30 25.46
CA GLU A 12 4.47 41.34 25.30
C GLU A 12 4.00 39.89 25.54
N GLN A 13 3.15 39.67 26.54
CA GLN A 13 2.55 38.35 26.78
C GLN A 13 1.65 37.91 25.61
N VAL A 14 0.81 38.82 25.09
CA VAL A 14 -0.04 38.54 23.92
C VAL A 14 0.80 38.26 22.67
N ALA A 15 1.89 39.00 22.45
CA ALA A 15 2.80 38.75 21.34
C ALA A 15 3.46 37.36 21.43
N ASN A 16 3.91 36.96 22.62
CA ASN A 16 4.48 35.62 22.86
C ASN A 16 3.44 34.49 22.67
N LEU A 17 2.20 34.69 23.14
CA LEU A 17 1.10 33.76 22.90
C LEU A 17 0.78 33.62 21.40
N THR A 18 0.77 34.74 20.67
CA THR A 18 0.49 34.77 19.23
C THR A 18 1.61 34.10 18.43
N ALA A 19 2.87 34.32 18.82
CA ALA A 19 4.03 33.65 18.23
C ALA A 19 4.03 32.14 18.51
N ALA A 20 3.65 31.72 19.72
CA ALA A 20 3.52 30.30 20.07
C ALA A 20 2.38 29.60 19.31
N VAL A 21 1.27 30.31 19.05
CA VAL A 21 0.16 29.80 18.22
C VAL A 21 0.55 29.74 16.74
N SER A 22 1.28 30.74 16.23
CA SER A 22 1.75 30.78 14.84
C SER A 22 2.84 29.74 14.56
N GLY A 23 3.75 29.48 15.50
CA GLY A 23 4.72 28.39 15.42
C GLY A 23 4.11 26.99 15.49
N ARG A 24 2.82 26.89 15.87
CA ARG A 24 2.04 25.65 15.90
C ARG A 24 1.25 25.42 14.60
N ALA A 25 1.30 26.35 13.65
CA ALA A 25 0.88 26.07 12.29
C ALA A 25 1.82 25.00 11.73
N ALA A 26 1.40 23.75 11.85
CA ALA A 26 2.12 22.59 11.37
C ALA A 26 2.69 22.89 9.98
N ALA A 27 4.01 22.79 9.86
CA ALA A 27 4.66 22.78 8.56
C ALA A 27 3.85 21.81 7.67
N LYS A 28 3.28 22.30 6.57
CA LYS A 28 2.47 21.47 5.68
C LYS A 28 3.35 20.32 5.20
N SER A 29 3.11 19.14 5.78
CA SER A 29 3.64 17.86 5.32
C SER A 29 3.32 17.74 3.83
N SER A 30 4.34 17.50 3.01
CA SER A 30 4.17 17.17 1.59
C SER A 30 3.42 15.87 1.40
N MET A 31 3.38 15.04 2.44
CA MET A 31 2.75 13.75 2.43
C MET A 31 1.32 13.78 2.98
N ASN A 32 0.41 13.12 2.27
CA ASN A 32 -0.96 12.94 2.76
C ASN A 32 -0.97 12.06 4.01
N LYS A 33 -1.89 12.36 4.92
CA LYS A 33 -2.17 11.51 6.08
C LYS A 33 -2.53 10.09 5.61
N PRO A 34 -1.93 9.03 6.18
CA PRO A 34 -2.22 7.65 5.80
C PRO A 34 -3.68 7.27 6.02
N ASP A 35 -4.14 6.27 5.27
CA ASP A 35 -5.45 5.65 5.51
C ASP A 35 -5.46 4.83 6.81
N LEU A 36 -6.66 4.63 7.35
CA LEU A 36 -6.88 3.76 8.51
C LEU A 36 -6.62 2.31 8.13
N PHE A 37 -5.97 1.56 9.01
CA PHE A 37 -5.66 0.14 8.79
C PHE A 37 -6.65 -0.76 9.52
N LYS A 38 -7.33 -1.64 8.77
CA LYS A 38 -8.40 -2.52 9.27
C LYS A 38 -7.91 -3.87 9.82
N GLY A 39 -6.65 -4.24 9.57
CA GLY A 39 -6.12 -5.55 9.95
C GLY A 39 -6.50 -6.70 9.00
N GLN A 40 -6.70 -6.43 7.71
CA GLN A 40 -7.27 -7.41 6.76
C GLN A 40 -6.23 -8.22 5.99
N SER A 41 -5.06 -7.66 5.66
CA SER A 41 -4.02 -8.40 4.93
C SER A 41 -2.58 -7.98 5.30
N SER A 42 -1.64 -8.91 5.11
CA SER A 42 -0.19 -8.70 5.27
C SER A 42 0.38 -7.68 4.29
N THR A 43 -0.19 -7.59 3.09
CA THR A 43 0.21 -6.57 2.10
C THR A 43 -0.24 -5.16 2.51
N GLU A 44 -1.47 -5.01 3.02
CA GLU A 44 -1.94 -3.74 3.57
C GLU A 44 -1.20 -3.35 4.84
N ALA A 45 -0.84 -4.31 5.70
CA ALA A 45 -0.06 -4.07 6.91
C ALA A 45 1.30 -3.42 6.57
N ARG A 46 2.01 -3.96 5.56
CA ARG A 46 3.27 -3.41 5.07
C ARG A 46 3.10 -2.03 4.43
N ARG A 47 2.05 -1.86 3.62
CA ARG A 47 1.72 -0.57 2.99
C ARG A 47 1.45 0.49 4.05
N PHE A 48 0.65 0.16 5.06
CA PHE A 48 0.32 1.03 6.18
C PHE A 48 1.59 1.47 6.92
N LEU A 49 2.46 0.54 7.34
CA LEU A 49 3.69 0.89 8.06
C LEU A 49 4.59 1.83 7.25
N ALA A 50 4.76 1.55 5.96
CA ALA A 50 5.59 2.38 5.08
C ALA A 50 5.02 3.80 4.93
N GLN A 51 3.72 3.91 4.66
CA GLN A 51 3.06 5.21 4.52
C GLN A 51 3.03 5.97 5.84
N PHE A 52 2.71 5.30 6.95
CA PHE A 52 2.68 5.92 8.26
C PHE A 52 4.04 6.46 8.67
N LEU A 53 5.12 5.70 8.47
CA LEU A 53 6.46 6.15 8.81
C LEU A 53 6.91 7.38 8.03
N ALA A 54 6.69 7.38 6.73
CA ALA A 54 7.06 8.52 5.91
C ALA A 54 6.25 9.77 6.31
N TRP A 55 4.93 9.64 6.52
CA TRP A 55 4.11 10.74 7.02
C TRP A 55 4.52 11.23 8.42
N ALA A 56 4.76 10.30 9.36
CA ALA A 56 5.15 10.60 10.73
C ALA A 56 6.50 11.33 10.82
N SER A 57 7.42 11.02 9.91
CA SER A 57 8.73 11.69 9.83
C SER A 57 8.64 13.18 9.47
N GLU A 58 7.54 13.59 8.83
CA GLU A 58 7.24 14.99 8.49
C GLU A 58 6.47 15.71 9.60
N GLN A 59 5.96 14.99 10.62
CA GLN A 59 5.21 15.61 11.71
C GLN A 59 6.15 16.11 12.81
N PRO A 60 6.15 17.41 13.14
CA PRO A 60 7.03 17.99 14.17
C PRO A 60 6.90 17.29 15.53
N ASP A 61 5.67 16.91 15.90
CA ASP A 61 5.35 16.30 17.19
C ASP A 61 5.70 14.81 17.27
N LEU A 62 5.92 14.14 16.14
CA LEU A 62 6.19 12.69 16.09
C LEU A 62 7.66 12.38 15.79
N LYS A 63 8.31 13.17 14.93
CA LYS A 63 9.64 12.91 14.37
C LYS A 63 10.70 12.50 15.41
N ASN A 64 10.66 13.07 16.62
CA ASN A 64 11.64 12.83 17.68
C ASN A 64 11.04 12.15 18.93
N ASP A 65 9.80 11.68 18.86
CA ASP A 65 9.09 11.10 20.01
C ASP A 65 8.48 9.75 19.59
N GLN A 66 9.21 8.68 19.89
CA GLN A 66 8.77 7.33 19.56
C GLN A 66 7.48 6.95 20.30
N GLY A 67 7.32 7.40 21.55
CA GLY A 67 6.11 7.14 22.33
C GLY A 67 4.87 7.75 21.68
N LYS A 68 4.96 9.01 21.24
CA LYS A 68 3.89 9.67 20.47
C LYS A 68 3.69 9.04 19.10
N THR A 69 4.76 8.61 18.44
CA THR A 69 4.69 7.92 17.15
C THR A 69 3.93 6.59 17.28
N ILE A 70 4.23 5.79 18.30
CA ILE A 70 3.51 4.54 18.62
C ILE A 70 2.05 4.83 18.93
N LYS A 71 1.78 5.79 19.84
CA LYS A 71 0.40 6.15 20.21
C LYS A 71 -0.41 6.64 19.00
N SER A 72 0.22 7.42 18.13
CA SER A 72 -0.36 7.85 16.86
C SER A 72 -0.66 6.65 15.97
N ALA A 73 0.30 5.75 15.73
CA ALA A 73 0.12 4.56 14.90
C ALA A 73 -1.05 3.68 15.38
N LEU A 74 -1.15 3.45 16.69
CA LEU A 74 -2.26 2.72 17.31
C LEU A 74 -3.62 3.39 17.04
N GLY A 75 -3.67 4.72 16.98
CA GLY A 75 -4.89 5.47 16.67
C GLY A 75 -5.35 5.40 15.21
N PHE A 76 -4.52 4.92 14.29
CA PHE A 76 -4.91 4.65 12.89
C PHE A 76 -5.46 3.23 12.69
N LEU A 77 -5.40 2.39 13.73
CA LEU A 77 -5.91 1.03 13.67
C LEU A 77 -7.43 1.03 13.91
N THR A 78 -8.17 0.41 13.00
CA THR A 78 -9.64 0.31 13.04
C THR A 78 -10.09 -1.14 12.90
N ASP A 79 -11.37 -1.42 13.15
CA ASP A 79 -11.98 -2.75 13.03
C ASP A 79 -11.18 -3.82 13.80
N LYS A 80 -10.79 -4.92 13.16
CA LYS A 80 -10.01 -6.00 13.79
C LYS A 80 -8.65 -5.54 14.30
N ALA A 81 -8.07 -4.50 13.70
CA ALA A 81 -6.82 -3.95 14.18
C ALA A 81 -7.02 -3.07 15.42
N ALA A 82 -8.18 -2.43 15.57
CA ALA A 82 -8.52 -1.70 16.79
C ALA A 82 -8.63 -2.64 18.00
N ASP A 83 -9.24 -3.81 17.84
CA ASP A 83 -9.32 -4.81 18.92
C ASP A 83 -7.94 -5.17 19.48
N TRP A 84 -6.93 -5.25 18.61
CA TRP A 84 -5.54 -5.46 19.01
C TRP A 84 -4.90 -4.21 19.61
N ALA A 85 -5.25 -3.02 19.13
CA ALA A 85 -4.69 -1.74 19.59
C ALA A 85 -5.19 -1.32 20.98
N THR A 86 -6.46 -1.61 21.30
CA THR A 86 -7.16 -1.18 22.52
C THR A 86 -6.39 -1.45 23.82
N PRO A 87 -5.83 -2.64 24.10
CA PRO A 87 -5.09 -2.86 25.35
C PRO A 87 -3.89 -1.91 25.50
N TYR A 88 -3.17 -1.63 24.42
CA TYR A 88 -2.01 -0.73 24.44
C TYR A 88 -2.42 0.75 24.59
N LEU A 89 -3.54 1.15 23.98
CA LEU A 89 -4.12 2.48 24.20
C LEU A 89 -4.56 2.67 25.67
N ASN A 90 -5.12 1.62 26.29
CA ASN A 90 -5.48 1.64 27.71
C ASN A 90 -4.25 1.73 28.63
N GLU A 91 -3.13 1.13 28.24
CA GLU A 91 -1.86 1.32 28.96
C GLU A 91 -1.42 2.79 28.96
N TYR A 92 -1.46 3.46 27.80
CA TYR A 92 -1.18 4.91 27.73
C TYR A 92 -2.12 5.73 28.62
N ASN A 93 -3.42 5.41 28.64
CA ASN A 93 -4.39 6.10 29.49
C ASN A 93 -4.14 5.87 30.99
N SER A 94 -3.48 4.75 31.33
CA SER A 94 -3.08 4.41 32.70
C SER A 94 -1.69 4.92 33.07
N GLY A 95 -1.05 5.74 32.22
CA GLY A 95 0.31 6.26 32.43
C GLY A 95 1.43 5.23 32.20
N ARG A 96 1.12 4.05 31.66
CA ARG A 96 2.12 3.05 31.26
C ARG A 96 2.56 3.27 29.82
N VAL A 97 3.76 2.78 29.51
CA VAL A 97 4.37 2.89 28.19
C VAL A 97 4.44 1.50 27.54
N PRO A 98 3.55 1.17 26.59
CA PRO A 98 3.60 -0.11 25.89
C PRO A 98 4.87 -0.21 25.03
N PHE A 99 5.29 -1.44 24.73
CA PHE A 99 6.47 -1.74 23.91
C PHE A 99 7.79 -1.11 24.43
N GLY A 100 7.85 -0.75 25.71
CA GLY A 100 8.99 -0.03 26.29
C GLY A 100 9.20 1.38 25.69
N GLY A 101 8.22 1.91 24.97
CA GLY A 101 8.33 3.19 24.26
C GLY A 101 9.21 3.14 23.01
N LEU A 102 9.61 1.93 22.58
CA LEU A 102 10.51 1.73 21.45
C LEU A 102 9.72 1.40 20.19
N TRP A 103 9.92 2.20 19.14
CA TRP A 103 9.27 2.01 17.85
C TRP A 103 9.56 0.63 17.25
N GLN A 104 10.80 0.15 17.39
CA GLN A 104 11.20 -1.17 16.88
C GLN A 104 10.42 -2.31 17.54
N SER A 105 10.15 -2.21 18.85
CA SER A 105 9.37 -3.19 19.60
C SER A 105 7.90 -3.18 19.17
N PHE A 106 7.33 -2.00 18.89
CA PHE A 106 6.01 -1.89 18.28
C PHE A 106 5.96 -2.55 16.90
N VAL A 107 6.92 -2.25 16.00
CA VAL A 107 6.96 -2.82 14.65
C VAL A 107 7.06 -4.34 14.71
N ALA A 108 7.93 -4.89 15.57
CA ALA A 108 8.05 -6.34 15.73
C ALA A 108 6.72 -6.99 16.14
N ALA A 109 6.02 -6.43 17.13
CA ALA A 109 4.72 -6.92 17.58
C ALA A 109 3.63 -6.76 16.51
N PHE A 110 3.63 -5.63 15.80
CA PHE A 110 2.69 -5.35 14.71
C PHE A 110 2.86 -6.35 13.57
N LYS A 111 4.10 -6.59 13.13
CA LYS A 111 4.41 -7.56 12.07
C LYS A 111 4.03 -8.97 12.49
N LEU A 112 4.37 -9.37 13.72
CA LEU A 112 3.97 -10.66 14.26
C LEU A 112 2.44 -10.84 14.25
N ARG A 113 1.67 -9.76 14.43
CA ARG A 113 0.21 -9.81 14.47
C ARG A 113 -0.46 -9.82 13.09
N PHE A 114 0.08 -9.04 12.15
CA PHE A 114 -0.61 -8.70 10.89
C PHE A 114 0.16 -9.08 9.61
N GLU A 115 1.47 -9.32 9.67
CA GLU A 115 2.21 -9.92 8.55
C GLU A 115 2.18 -11.44 8.68
N SER A 116 2.19 -12.15 7.53
CA SER A 116 2.28 -13.60 7.54
C SER A 116 3.67 -14.05 7.99
N VAL A 117 3.72 -15.15 8.74
CA VAL A 117 4.99 -15.76 9.19
C VAL A 117 5.81 -16.25 8.01
N ASP A 118 5.16 -16.58 6.89
CA ASP A 118 5.80 -17.00 5.64
C ASP A 118 5.24 -16.21 4.43
N PRO A 119 5.87 -15.07 4.08
CA PRO A 119 5.43 -14.24 2.98
C PRO A 119 5.61 -14.90 1.61
N GLU A 120 6.50 -15.90 1.48
CA GLU A 120 6.67 -16.67 0.24
C GLU A 120 5.51 -17.64 0.06
N MET A 121 5.13 -18.36 1.13
CA MET A 121 3.97 -19.25 1.12
C MET A 121 2.68 -18.48 0.85
N GLU A 122 2.50 -17.29 1.44
CA GLU A 122 1.37 -16.41 1.15
C GLU A 122 1.36 -15.97 -0.33
N ALA A 123 2.53 -15.59 -0.89
CA ALA A 123 2.64 -15.23 -2.29
C ALA A 123 2.35 -16.43 -3.22
N ARG A 124 2.79 -17.64 -2.86
CA ARG A 124 2.51 -18.87 -3.59
C ARG A 124 1.02 -19.20 -3.57
N ALA A 125 0.37 -19.11 -2.40
CA ALA A 125 -1.07 -19.28 -2.27
C ALA A 125 -1.86 -18.22 -3.06
N ALA A 126 -1.44 -16.96 -3.02
CA ALA A 126 -2.03 -15.91 -3.84
C ALA A 126 -1.90 -16.21 -5.33
N MET A 127 -0.74 -16.68 -5.79
CA MET A 127 -0.52 -17.09 -7.18
C MET A 127 -1.43 -18.23 -7.65
N GLU A 128 -1.84 -19.14 -6.77
CA GLU A 128 -2.80 -20.20 -7.13
C GLU A 128 -4.21 -19.66 -7.38
N THR A 129 -4.53 -18.48 -6.84
CA THR A 129 -5.85 -17.85 -7.03
C THR A 129 -5.89 -16.88 -8.20
N ILE A 130 -4.73 -16.43 -8.72
CA ILE A 130 -4.65 -15.48 -9.82
C ILE A 130 -5.03 -16.17 -11.13
N HIS A 131 -6.17 -15.75 -11.66
CA HIS A 131 -6.68 -16.13 -12.98
C HIS A 131 -7.12 -14.86 -13.70
N GLN A 132 -7.00 -14.85 -15.03
CA GLN A 132 -7.48 -13.72 -15.80
C GLN A 132 -9.02 -13.66 -15.74
N GLY A 133 -9.56 -12.58 -15.18
CA GLY A 133 -11.00 -12.36 -15.10
C GLY A 133 -11.63 -12.12 -16.47
N LYS A 134 -12.91 -12.50 -16.64
CA LYS A 134 -13.68 -12.14 -17.84
C LYS A 134 -13.78 -10.60 -17.93
N GLY A 135 -13.20 -10.02 -18.98
CA GLY A 135 -13.16 -8.56 -19.19
C GLY A 135 -11.91 -7.86 -18.64
N GLN A 136 -10.99 -8.57 -17.99
CA GLN A 136 -9.69 -8.02 -17.58
C GLN A 136 -8.72 -8.04 -18.77
N SER A 137 -8.04 -6.90 -19.03
CA SER A 137 -7.03 -6.87 -20.09
C SER A 137 -5.84 -7.75 -19.72
N ALA A 138 -5.20 -8.37 -20.71
CA ALA A 138 -4.05 -9.22 -20.42
C ALA A 138 -2.82 -8.42 -19.95
N ALA A 139 -2.77 -7.10 -20.17
CA ALA A 139 -1.75 -6.22 -19.57
C ALA A 139 -1.97 -6.03 -18.07
N GLU A 140 -3.21 -5.77 -17.62
CA GLU A 140 -3.55 -5.66 -16.19
C GLU A 140 -3.31 -6.99 -15.46
N TYR A 141 -3.74 -8.10 -16.07
CA TYR A 141 -3.48 -9.44 -15.54
C TYR A 141 -1.97 -9.73 -15.46
N SER A 142 -1.22 -9.38 -16.51
CA SER A 142 0.22 -9.57 -16.57
C SER A 142 0.95 -8.83 -15.46
N GLN A 143 0.61 -7.55 -15.25
CA GLN A 143 1.21 -6.76 -14.20
C GLN A 143 0.90 -7.33 -12.82
N HIS A 144 -0.36 -7.71 -12.58
CA HIS A 144 -0.76 -8.33 -11.32
C HIS A 144 -0.02 -9.66 -11.06
N PHE A 145 0.15 -10.50 -12.09
CA PHE A 145 0.89 -11.76 -11.98
C PHE A 145 2.37 -11.53 -11.68
N LYS A 146 3.02 -10.52 -12.30
CA LYS A 146 4.40 -10.13 -11.99
C LYS A 146 4.58 -9.71 -10.55
N ASP A 147 3.70 -8.83 -10.07
CA ASP A 147 3.80 -8.23 -8.75
C ASP A 147 3.72 -9.29 -7.64
N VAL A 148 2.93 -10.35 -7.85
CA VAL A 148 2.84 -11.48 -6.92
C VAL A 148 3.95 -12.51 -7.17
N GLY A 149 4.25 -12.85 -8.43
CA GLY A 149 5.27 -13.82 -8.82
C GLY A 149 6.66 -13.49 -8.29
N GLY A 150 7.05 -12.21 -8.33
CA GLY A 150 8.33 -11.72 -7.80
C GLY A 150 8.53 -11.92 -6.30
N ARG A 151 7.47 -12.31 -5.56
CA ARG A 151 7.50 -12.55 -4.11
C ARG A 151 7.45 -14.03 -3.71
N THR A 152 7.39 -14.95 -4.67
CA THR A 152 7.18 -16.39 -4.42
C THR A 152 8.46 -17.21 -4.28
N GLY A 153 9.59 -16.66 -4.71
CA GLY A 153 10.86 -17.39 -4.85
C GLY A 153 10.84 -18.49 -5.93
N LEU A 154 9.81 -18.55 -6.78
CA LEU A 154 9.70 -19.54 -7.85
C LEU A 154 10.64 -19.21 -9.02
N SER A 155 11.06 -20.25 -9.74
CA SER A 155 11.85 -20.07 -10.96
C SER A 155 11.02 -19.43 -12.07
N ASP A 156 11.69 -18.71 -12.97
CA ASP A 156 11.07 -18.15 -14.17
C ASP A 156 10.29 -19.18 -15.00
N ALA A 157 10.79 -20.42 -15.07
CA ALA A 157 10.12 -21.52 -15.76
C ALA A 157 8.80 -21.92 -15.08
N ASP A 158 8.78 -21.97 -13.75
CA ASP A 158 7.58 -22.28 -12.97
C ASP A 158 6.54 -21.15 -13.05
N LEU A 159 7.01 -19.90 -13.01
CA LEU A 159 6.16 -18.71 -13.20
C LEU A 159 5.51 -18.71 -14.58
N LEU A 160 6.26 -19.06 -15.62
CA LEU A 160 5.77 -19.13 -17.00
C LEU A 160 4.70 -20.22 -17.18
N GLY A 161 4.94 -21.42 -16.65
CA GLY A 161 3.98 -22.52 -16.72
C GLY A 161 2.65 -22.16 -16.05
N ARG A 162 2.72 -21.53 -14.87
CA ARG A 162 1.54 -21.05 -14.12
C ARG A 162 0.83 -19.90 -14.83
N PHE A 163 1.57 -18.97 -15.42
CA PHE A 163 1.00 -17.87 -16.18
C PHE A 163 0.15 -18.37 -17.34
N GLN A 164 0.67 -19.34 -18.11
CA GLN A 164 -0.04 -19.93 -19.25
C GLN A 164 -1.25 -20.76 -18.84
N SER A 165 -1.19 -21.48 -17.72
CA SER A 165 -2.35 -22.26 -17.22
C SER A 165 -3.49 -21.37 -16.73
N SER A 166 -3.18 -20.16 -16.26
CA SER A 166 -4.14 -19.23 -15.66
C SER A 166 -4.72 -18.19 -16.65
N LEU A 167 -4.29 -18.22 -17.92
CA LEU A 167 -4.90 -17.44 -19.01
C LEU A 167 -6.25 -18.01 -19.43
N LEU A 168 -7.13 -17.14 -19.92
CA LEU A 168 -8.41 -17.57 -20.48
C LEU A 168 -8.21 -18.51 -21.68
N PRO A 169 -9.03 -19.57 -21.83
CA PRO A 169 -8.93 -20.50 -22.94
C PRO A 169 -8.96 -19.84 -24.32
N GLU A 170 -9.72 -18.74 -24.46
CA GLU A 170 -9.81 -17.97 -25.70
C GLU A 170 -8.47 -17.33 -26.10
N ILE A 171 -7.71 -16.82 -25.12
CA ILE A 171 -6.40 -16.21 -25.32
C ILE A 171 -5.33 -17.30 -25.54
N ARG A 172 -5.46 -18.42 -24.82
CA ARG A 172 -4.59 -19.59 -24.97
C ARG A 172 -4.67 -20.24 -26.35
N ARG A 173 -5.82 -20.14 -27.04
CA ARG A 173 -6.06 -20.78 -28.34
C ARG A 173 -5.51 -19.99 -29.54
N ASN A 174 -5.11 -18.72 -29.36
CA ASN A 174 -4.40 -17.93 -30.37
C ASN A 174 -2.97 -17.53 -29.94
N PRO A 175 -2.06 -18.50 -29.70
CA PRO A 175 -0.67 -18.19 -29.40
C PRO A 175 0.07 -17.96 -30.72
N ALA A 176 0.29 -16.72 -31.13
CA ALA A 176 1.23 -16.46 -32.21
C ALA A 176 2.65 -16.77 -31.71
N THR A 177 3.25 -17.85 -32.19
CA THR A 177 4.68 -18.17 -32.01
C THR A 177 5.29 -18.41 -33.40
N PRO A 178 6.52 -17.93 -33.66
CA PRO A 178 7.69 -18.53 -33.01
C PRO A 178 8.74 -17.52 -32.54
N HIS A 179 9.12 -17.58 -31.26
CA HIS A 179 10.52 -17.55 -30.81
C HIS A 179 10.60 -18.19 -29.41
N PRO A 180 11.63 -18.98 -29.09
CA PRO A 180 11.85 -19.50 -27.76
C PRO A 180 12.27 -18.34 -26.85
N CYS A 181 11.30 -17.68 -26.21
CA CYS A 181 11.56 -16.67 -25.19
C CYS A 181 12.04 -17.40 -23.92
N SER A 182 13.35 -17.38 -23.68
CA SER A 182 13.99 -18.02 -22.53
C SER A 182 13.89 -17.20 -21.23
N VAL A 183 13.19 -16.07 -21.24
CA VAL A 183 13.08 -15.16 -20.10
C VAL A 183 11.68 -14.55 -19.99
N VAL A 184 11.16 -14.54 -18.77
CA VAL A 184 9.81 -14.09 -18.41
C VAL A 184 9.61 -12.61 -18.72
N SER A 185 10.68 -11.80 -18.67
CA SER A 185 10.66 -10.38 -19.06
C SER A 185 10.17 -10.17 -20.49
N ASP A 186 10.55 -11.04 -21.41
CA ASP A 186 10.28 -10.87 -22.83
C ASP A 186 8.83 -11.24 -23.16
N LEU A 187 8.30 -12.31 -22.59
CA LEU A 187 6.89 -12.68 -22.80
C LEU A 187 5.93 -11.61 -22.28
N PHE A 188 6.24 -11.01 -21.13
CA PHE A 188 5.42 -9.94 -20.58
C PHE A 188 5.45 -8.65 -21.41
N VAL A 189 6.60 -8.34 -22.02
CA VAL A 189 6.72 -7.23 -22.98
C VAL A 189 5.98 -7.58 -24.27
N THR A 190 6.16 -8.78 -24.83
CA THR A 190 5.55 -9.22 -26.10
C THR A 190 4.03 -9.35 -26.02
N VAL A 191 3.47 -9.89 -24.93
CA VAL A 191 2.01 -9.99 -24.75
C VAL A 191 1.39 -8.60 -24.60
N SER A 192 2.03 -7.70 -23.85
CA SER A 192 1.58 -6.31 -23.70
C SER A 192 1.68 -5.52 -25.02
N PHE A 193 2.76 -5.73 -25.78
CA PHE A 193 2.98 -5.07 -27.08
C PHE A 193 1.96 -5.51 -28.14
N TRP A 194 1.60 -6.80 -28.17
CA TRP A 194 0.66 -7.31 -29.15
C TRP A 194 -0.81 -6.96 -28.85
N LEU A 195 -1.21 -6.90 -27.58
CA LEU A 195 -2.55 -6.43 -27.19
C LEU A 195 -2.77 -4.95 -27.50
N ALA A 196 -1.74 -4.12 -27.34
CA ALA A 196 -1.75 -2.73 -27.78
C ALA A 196 -1.85 -2.62 -29.32
N GLN A 197 -1.18 -3.51 -30.06
CA GLN A 197 -1.26 -3.59 -31.52
C GLN A 197 -2.65 -4.01 -32.01
N CYS A 198 -3.33 -4.96 -31.33
CA CYS A 198 -4.71 -5.35 -31.65
C CYS A 198 -5.72 -4.23 -31.43
N HIS A 199 -5.55 -3.42 -30.37
CA HIS A 199 -6.39 -2.22 -30.14
C HIS A 199 -6.17 -1.15 -31.22
N CYS A 200 -4.92 -0.92 -31.65
CA CYS A 200 -4.60 0.00 -32.75
C CYS A 200 -5.12 -0.47 -34.12
N HIS A 201 -5.10 -1.77 -34.41
CA HIS A 201 -5.57 -2.29 -35.69
C HIS A 201 -7.11 -2.24 -35.82
N CYS A 202 -7.84 -2.37 -34.71
CA CYS A 202 -9.30 -2.14 -34.68
C CYS A 202 -9.67 -0.66 -34.88
N ALA A 203 -8.86 0.27 -34.38
CA ALA A 203 -9.12 1.71 -34.53
C ALA A 203 -8.85 2.24 -35.94
N LEU A 204 -7.96 1.59 -36.71
CA LEU A 204 -7.52 2.04 -38.03
C LEU A 204 -8.23 1.39 -39.22
N SER A 205 -8.85 0.21 -39.07
CA SER A 205 -9.42 -0.52 -40.22
C SER A 205 -10.89 -0.23 -40.50
N GLY A 206 -11.61 0.50 -39.64
CA GLY A 206 -13.03 0.80 -39.84
C GLY A 206 -13.95 -0.42 -40.01
N SER A 207 -13.43 -1.63 -39.79
CA SER A 207 -14.16 -2.90 -39.88
C SER A 207 -14.21 -3.50 -38.49
N CYS A 208 -15.12 -2.95 -37.68
CA CYS A 208 -15.70 -3.71 -36.58
C CYS A 208 -16.44 -4.89 -37.20
N ILE A 209 -15.81 -6.07 -37.25
CA ILE A 209 -16.59 -7.30 -37.22
C ILE A 209 -17.24 -7.30 -35.86
N LEU A 210 -18.49 -6.83 -35.83
CA LEU A 210 -19.40 -6.95 -34.71
C LEU A 210 -19.38 -8.42 -34.27
N ALA A 211 -18.68 -8.70 -33.17
CA ALA A 211 -19.04 -9.82 -32.33
C ALA A 211 -20.40 -9.46 -31.73
N THR A 212 -21.46 -9.81 -32.44
CA THR A 212 -22.82 -9.73 -31.94
C THR A 212 -22.87 -10.55 -30.66
N PHE A 213 -22.96 -9.85 -29.53
CA PHE A 213 -23.28 -10.44 -28.24
C PHE A 213 -24.70 -11.03 -28.33
N PRO A 214 -24.92 -12.32 -28.02
CA PRO A 214 -26.25 -12.76 -27.67
C PRO A 214 -26.51 -12.38 -26.22
N PHE A 215 -27.22 -11.27 -26.02
CA PHE A 215 -28.08 -11.08 -24.85
C PHE A 215 -29.50 -11.40 -25.30
N GLY A 216 -30.06 -12.53 -24.84
CA GLY A 216 -31.48 -12.89 -25.07
C GLY A 216 -31.78 -13.48 -26.43
#